data_AF-A0A1I2IT85-F1
#
_entry.id   AF-A0A1I2IT85-F1
#
_cell.length_a   1.000
_cell.length_b   1.000
_cell.length_c   1.000
_cell.angle_alpha   90.00
_cell.angle_beta   90.00
_cell.angle_gamma   90.00
#
_symmetry.space_group_name_H-M   'P 1'
#
loop_
_entity.id
_entity.type
_entity.pdbx_description
1 polymer ?
#
loop_
_entity_poly.entity_id
_entity_poly.type
_entity_poly.pdbx_seq_one_letter_code
_entity_poly.pdbx_strand_id
1 'polypeptide(L)'
;MIERNYDSSAKDPLLTTLSNDPGDETQKRFRYQHTFTVLIAIEMFAGNIPYKELYCEHHEDILAVREDGNYDGLQVKTRQVSDGPFELRDPAIKKSLLRFIKLEADFENSFSNFTIISNCSFRDDDSAKSLTNLVNQVTNTPLLSDIKPRDLRKYIDELVEESELSIETVLTTIKKIKTMVGPGLDDIDAKIINDHLGKVHQCNGASIEKLRVIHRRLCEKVYFASSRFLENGIYDYAELATGRINSVAEEINAKRITKLAVDRIVQENFNKNLFLSSRSDAADITIAKSNQLLKRKMSSGFIDFEEIEIMDDLRTDAEDYFLTNSIKAENQQEYLREFQQIKKIVLNQSIEAKSRCKKEDSPYGAEMLHSVEDRLREVAINRTKDVFECPYEILKGLVGVLTNECKVAFSKEPTGGWLNNVDVIN
;
A
#
# COMPACT_ATOMS: atom_id res chain seq x y z
N MET A 1 -33.38 11.78 -7.83
CA MET A 1 -33.78 11.13 -6.57
C MET A 1 -35.22 10.70 -6.71
N ILE A 2 -35.49 9.39 -6.70
CA ILE A 2 -36.86 8.87 -6.64
C ILE A 2 -37.10 8.61 -5.17
N GLU A 3 -37.88 9.47 -4.51
CA GLU A 3 -38.37 9.23 -3.15
C GLU A 3 -39.34 8.06 -3.20
N ARG A 4 -38.94 6.90 -2.66
CA ARG A 4 -39.87 5.80 -2.40
C ARG A 4 -40.59 6.12 -1.09
N ASN A 5 -41.90 6.33 -1.19
CA ASN A 5 -42.79 6.39 -0.03
C ASN A 5 -42.75 5.03 0.68
N TYR A 6 -42.12 4.99 1.85
CA TYR A 6 -42.03 3.80 2.68
C TYR A 6 -43.29 3.68 3.56
N ASP A 7 -44.07 2.64 3.30
CA ASP A 7 -45.15 2.20 4.18
C ASP A 7 -44.54 1.60 5.46
N SER A 8 -44.72 2.29 6.58
CA SER A 8 -44.16 1.94 7.90
C SER A 8 -44.67 0.61 8.49
N SER A 9 -45.59 -0.08 7.81
CA SER A 9 -46.20 -1.34 8.28
C SER A 9 -45.62 -2.60 7.62
N ALA A 10 -44.82 -2.46 6.56
CA ALA A 10 -44.13 -3.58 5.92
C ALA A 10 -42.68 -3.68 6.42
N LYS A 11 -42.27 -4.87 6.90
CA LYS A 11 -40.84 -5.15 7.12
C LYS A 11 -40.14 -5.13 5.76
N ASP A 12 -39.60 -3.98 5.39
CA ASP A 12 -38.74 -3.89 4.21
C ASP A 12 -37.45 -4.69 4.48
N PRO A 13 -37.13 -5.71 3.67
CA PRO A 13 -35.87 -6.44 3.80
C PRO A 13 -34.63 -5.53 3.75
N LEU A 14 -34.70 -4.32 3.16
CA LEU A 14 -33.62 -3.33 3.15
C LEU A 14 -33.52 -2.47 4.43
N LEU A 15 -34.55 -2.48 5.28
CA LEU A 15 -34.61 -1.69 6.54
C LEU A 15 -34.59 -2.57 7.80
N THR A 16 -34.68 -3.89 7.67
CA THR A 16 -34.38 -4.82 8.77
C THR A 16 -32.91 -4.70 9.15
N THR A 17 -32.64 -4.41 10.43
CA THR A 17 -31.29 -4.34 10.99
C THR A 17 -30.49 -5.61 10.68
N LEU A 18 -29.28 -5.44 10.12
CA LEU A 18 -28.27 -6.48 9.84
C LEU A 18 -27.70 -7.14 11.12
N SER A 19 -28.48 -7.22 12.20
CA SER A 19 -28.07 -7.85 13.45
C SER A 19 -28.02 -9.36 13.23
N ASN A 20 -26.80 -9.92 13.21
CA ASN A 20 -26.44 -11.32 12.90
C ASN A 20 -26.31 -11.64 11.41
N ASP A 21 -25.32 -11.02 10.73
CA ASP A 21 -24.70 -11.61 9.55
C ASP A 21 -23.44 -12.41 9.98
N PRO A 22 -23.51 -13.75 10.08
CA PRO A 22 -22.36 -14.57 10.46
C PRO A 22 -21.20 -14.48 9.46
N GLY A 23 -21.50 -14.14 8.21
CA GLY A 23 -20.50 -13.95 7.16
C GLY A 23 -19.65 -12.72 7.41
N ASP A 24 -20.29 -11.58 7.70
CA ASP A 24 -19.60 -10.33 8.05
C ASP A 24 -18.74 -10.51 9.31
N GLU A 25 -19.29 -11.14 10.36
CA GLU A 25 -18.53 -11.42 11.59
C GLU A 25 -17.31 -12.33 11.35
N THR A 26 -17.45 -13.35 10.49
CA THR A 26 -16.33 -14.23 10.16
C THR A 26 -15.24 -13.48 9.38
N GLN A 27 -15.64 -12.68 8.38
CA GLN A 27 -14.70 -11.88 7.59
C GLN A 27 -14.00 -10.81 8.43
N LYS A 28 -14.70 -10.17 9.37
CA LYS A 28 -14.10 -9.22 10.33
C LYS A 28 -12.99 -9.85 11.15
N ARG A 29 -13.16 -11.11 11.59
CA ARG A 29 -12.14 -11.81 12.39
C ARG A 29 -10.88 -12.12 11.56
N PHE A 30 -11.06 -12.60 10.33
CA PHE A 30 -9.93 -12.79 9.41
C PHE A 30 -9.25 -11.46 9.06
N ARG A 31 -10.03 -10.40 8.83
CA ARG A 31 -9.49 -9.05 8.61
C ARG A 31 -8.65 -8.60 9.80
N TYR A 32 -9.14 -8.78 11.03
CA TYR A 32 -8.38 -8.43 12.23
C TYR A 32 -7.05 -9.19 12.29
N GLN A 33 -7.07 -10.50 12.04
CA GLN A 33 -5.85 -11.30 11.99
C GLN A 33 -4.85 -10.77 10.94
N HIS A 34 -5.28 -10.56 9.69
CA HIS A 34 -4.41 -10.02 8.65
C HIS A 34 -3.86 -8.64 9.01
N THR A 35 -4.71 -7.78 9.54
CA THR A 35 -4.34 -6.41 9.90
C THR A 35 -3.38 -6.41 11.09
N PHE A 36 -3.54 -7.32 12.04
CA PHE A 36 -2.58 -7.50 13.13
C PHE A 36 -1.24 -8.06 12.62
N THR A 37 -1.23 -8.98 11.65
CA THR A 37 0.00 -9.42 11.00
C THR A 37 0.72 -8.25 10.30
N VAL A 38 -0.02 -7.31 9.71
CA VAL A 38 0.55 -6.08 9.14
C VAL A 38 1.22 -5.23 10.22
N LEU A 39 0.60 -5.08 11.39
CA LEU A 39 1.23 -4.41 12.53
C LEU A 39 2.58 -5.04 12.89
N ILE A 40 2.62 -6.38 13.04
CA ILE A 40 3.88 -7.09 13.33
C ILE A 40 4.89 -6.92 12.20
N ALA A 41 4.47 -6.93 10.93
CA ALA A 41 5.35 -6.70 9.79
C ALA A 41 5.96 -5.28 9.79
N ILE A 42 5.18 -4.27 10.19
CA ILE A 42 5.63 -2.88 10.33
C ILE A 42 6.64 -2.76 11.47
N GLU A 43 6.35 -3.33 12.64
CA GLU A 43 7.25 -3.32 13.80
C GLU A 43 8.56 -4.08 13.50
N MET A 44 8.46 -5.20 12.76
CA MET A 44 9.61 -5.95 12.25
C MET A 44 10.46 -5.07 11.32
N PHE A 45 9.82 -4.38 10.37
CA PHE A 45 10.49 -3.50 9.43
C PHE A 45 11.13 -2.28 10.11
N ALA A 46 10.48 -1.72 11.12
CA ALA A 46 11.00 -0.62 11.94
C ALA A 46 12.17 -1.06 12.84
N GLY A 47 12.39 -2.36 13.02
CA GLY A 47 13.43 -2.91 13.88
C GLY A 47 13.08 -2.89 15.38
N ASN A 48 11.80 -2.69 15.72
CA ASN A 48 11.33 -2.63 17.11
C ASN A 48 11.18 -4.02 17.74
N ILE A 49 11.06 -5.06 16.91
CA ILE A 49 10.99 -6.47 17.33
C ILE A 49 12.05 -7.30 16.61
N PRO A 50 12.58 -8.36 17.26
CA PRO A 50 13.75 -9.10 16.79
C PRO A 50 13.41 -10.14 15.71
N TYR A 51 12.48 -9.82 14.81
CA TYR A 51 12.04 -10.73 13.76
C TYR A 51 12.75 -10.41 12.45
N LYS A 52 13.05 -11.46 11.71
CA LYS A 52 13.63 -11.42 10.37
C LYS A 52 12.56 -11.54 9.29
N GLU A 53 11.59 -12.42 9.53
CA GLU A 53 10.52 -12.76 8.60
C GLU A 53 9.33 -13.38 9.34
N LEU A 54 8.18 -13.31 8.68
CA LEU A 54 6.91 -13.87 9.16
C LEU A 54 6.38 -14.85 8.13
N TYR A 55 5.75 -15.92 8.60
CA TYR A 55 4.97 -16.84 7.78
C TYR A 55 3.52 -16.81 8.22
N CYS A 56 2.62 -16.54 7.28
CA CYS A 56 1.19 -16.50 7.52
C CYS A 56 0.60 -17.91 7.38
N GLU A 57 -0.26 -18.32 8.32
CA GLU A 57 -0.96 -19.62 8.25
C GLU A 57 0.02 -20.82 8.08
N HIS A 58 1.15 -20.79 8.80
CA HIS A 58 2.17 -21.83 8.75
C HIS A 58 2.56 -22.24 10.16
N HIS A 59 2.19 -23.47 10.56
CA HIS A 59 2.22 -23.99 11.93
C HIS A 59 1.35 -23.23 12.94
N GLU A 60 1.31 -21.90 12.89
CA GLU A 60 0.45 -20.99 13.65
C GLU A 60 -0.24 -19.95 12.75
N ASP A 61 -1.15 -19.15 13.32
CA ASP A 61 -1.79 -18.02 12.63
C ASP A 61 -0.71 -17.07 12.07
N ILE A 62 0.34 -16.81 12.86
CA ILE A 62 1.58 -16.14 12.46
C ILE A 62 2.76 -16.90 13.06
N LEU A 63 3.71 -17.33 12.23
CA LEU A 63 5.00 -17.86 12.68
C LEU A 63 6.09 -16.83 12.41
N ALA A 64 6.72 -16.31 13.47
CA ALA A 64 7.79 -15.34 13.36
C ALA A 64 9.14 -16.03 13.49
N VAL A 65 10.05 -15.80 12.54
CA VAL A 65 11.45 -16.23 12.63
C VAL A 65 12.27 -15.09 13.20
N ARG A 66 12.96 -15.36 14.30
CA ARG A 66 13.81 -14.40 14.98
C ARG A 66 15.16 -14.27 14.29
N GLU A 67 15.86 -13.18 14.58
CA GLU A 67 17.23 -12.97 14.07
C GLU A 67 18.23 -13.99 14.62
N ASP A 68 17.94 -14.61 15.78
CA ASP A 68 18.73 -15.68 16.39
C ASP A 68 18.46 -17.08 15.77
N GLY A 69 17.51 -17.18 14.84
CA GLY A 69 17.14 -18.43 14.16
C GLY A 69 16.04 -19.25 14.87
N ASN A 70 15.64 -18.87 16.09
CA ASN A 70 14.50 -19.49 16.76
C ASN A 70 13.16 -18.92 16.27
N TYR A 71 12.07 -19.55 16.69
CA TYR A 71 10.71 -19.20 16.29
C TYR A 71 9.89 -18.62 17.44
N ASP A 72 9.00 -17.69 17.13
CA ASP A 72 7.90 -17.31 18.01
C ASP A 72 6.57 -17.68 17.32
N GLY A 73 5.73 -18.46 18.01
CA GLY A 73 4.41 -18.85 17.54
C GLY A 73 3.35 -17.88 18.02
N LEU A 74 2.63 -17.22 17.12
CA LEU A 74 1.66 -16.17 17.44
C LEU A 74 0.27 -16.62 17.02
N GLN A 75 -0.67 -16.55 17.95
CA GLN A 75 -2.04 -17.02 17.77
C GLN A 75 -3.02 -15.89 18.02
N VAL A 76 -3.82 -15.52 17.01
CA VAL A 76 -4.72 -14.36 17.09
C VAL A 76 -6.12 -14.82 17.47
N LYS A 77 -6.73 -14.16 18.46
CA LYS A 77 -8.05 -14.51 18.99
C LYS A 77 -8.89 -13.27 19.15
N THR A 78 -10.03 -13.26 18.48
CA THR A 78 -10.98 -12.15 18.49
C THR A 78 -12.17 -12.43 19.40
N ARG A 79 -12.66 -11.43 20.10
CA ARG A 79 -13.86 -11.50 20.96
C ARG A 79 -14.61 -10.17 20.92
N GLN A 80 -15.94 -10.23 21.04
CA GLN A 80 -16.74 -9.01 21.15
C GLN A 80 -16.51 -8.37 22.52
N VAL A 81 -16.45 -7.03 22.59
CA VAL A 81 -16.14 -6.32 23.84
C VAL A 81 -17.16 -6.65 24.94
N SER A 82 -18.41 -6.93 24.56
CA SER A 82 -19.48 -7.36 25.46
C SER A 82 -19.19 -8.66 26.20
N ASP A 83 -18.37 -9.55 25.63
CA ASP A 83 -18.10 -10.88 26.18
C ASP A 83 -17.01 -10.87 27.27
N GLY A 84 -16.39 -9.71 27.50
CA GLY A 84 -15.38 -9.52 28.55
C GLY A 84 -14.01 -10.14 28.23
N PRO A 85 -13.12 -10.21 29.24
CA PRO A 85 -11.75 -10.70 29.06
C PRO A 85 -11.68 -12.21 28.79
N PHE A 86 -10.61 -12.66 28.14
CA PHE A 86 -10.32 -14.09 28.00
C PHE A 86 -9.97 -14.74 29.35
N GLU A 87 -10.61 -15.86 29.65
CA GLU A 87 -10.34 -16.73 30.80
C GLU A 87 -9.57 -17.98 30.36
N LEU A 88 -8.80 -18.56 31.27
CA LEU A 88 -7.96 -19.75 31.05
C LEU A 88 -8.74 -20.94 30.46
N ARG A 89 -9.97 -21.16 30.94
CA ARG A 89 -10.82 -22.27 30.51
C ARG A 89 -11.65 -21.97 29.27
N ASP A 90 -11.49 -20.79 28.66
CA ASP A 90 -12.15 -20.50 27.38
C ASP A 90 -11.70 -21.52 26.32
N PRO A 91 -12.64 -22.12 25.54
CA PRO A 91 -12.30 -23.14 24.55
C PRO A 91 -11.25 -22.66 23.53
N ALA A 92 -11.29 -21.38 23.18
CA ALA A 92 -10.34 -20.76 22.25
C ALA A 92 -8.91 -20.69 22.83
N ILE A 93 -8.77 -20.42 24.13
CA ILE A 93 -7.49 -20.40 24.84
C ILE A 93 -6.98 -21.83 24.97
N LYS A 94 -7.80 -22.73 25.49
CA LYS A 94 -7.45 -24.15 25.64
C LYS A 94 -6.94 -24.78 24.34
N LYS A 95 -7.65 -24.56 23.22
CA LYS A 95 -7.24 -25.06 21.90
C LYS A 95 -5.88 -24.49 21.45
N SER A 96 -5.60 -23.25 21.79
CA SER A 96 -4.31 -22.61 21.49
C SER A 96 -3.18 -23.21 22.34
N LEU A 97 -3.42 -23.44 23.64
CA LEU A 97 -2.46 -24.09 24.53
C LEU A 97 -2.10 -25.50 24.05
N LEU A 98 -3.10 -26.32 23.69
CA LEU A 98 -2.86 -27.67 23.16
C LEU A 98 -2.04 -27.66 21.86
N ARG A 99 -2.29 -26.69 20.98
CA ARG A 99 -1.51 -26.52 19.75
C ARG A 99 -0.05 -26.16 20.05
N PHE A 100 0.20 -25.25 20.99
CA PHE A 100 1.56 -24.89 21.41
C PHE A 100 2.30 -26.07 22.05
N ILE A 101 1.62 -26.84 22.90
CA ILE A 101 2.21 -28.03 23.54
C ILE A 101 2.63 -29.04 22.46
N LYS A 102 1.78 -29.25 21.45
CA LYS A 102 2.11 -30.11 20.32
C LYS A 102 3.30 -29.59 19.51
N LEU A 103 3.37 -28.28 19.23
CA LEU A 103 4.51 -27.70 18.52
C LEU A 103 5.82 -27.79 19.29
N GLU A 104 5.79 -27.60 20.62
CA GLU A 104 6.98 -27.78 21.45
C GLU A 104 7.44 -29.26 21.45
N ALA A 105 6.51 -30.20 21.42
CA ALA A 105 6.84 -31.63 21.30
C ALA A 105 7.40 -32.00 19.92
N ASP A 106 6.79 -31.48 18.85
CA ASP A 106 7.20 -31.75 17.47
C ASP A 106 8.55 -31.07 17.11
N PHE A 107 8.84 -29.91 17.72
CA PHE A 107 10.01 -29.07 17.43
C PHE A 107 10.72 -28.60 18.71
N GLU A 108 11.21 -29.57 19.48
CA GLU A 108 11.82 -29.33 20.80
C GLU A 108 12.89 -28.22 20.75
N ASN A 109 12.79 -27.25 21.67
CA ASN A 109 13.70 -26.11 21.80
C ASN A 109 13.81 -25.17 20.59
N SER A 110 12.98 -25.33 19.56
CA SER A 110 12.98 -24.44 18.39
C SER A 110 12.19 -23.16 18.64
N PHE A 111 11.17 -23.23 19.51
CA PHE A 111 10.34 -22.08 19.88
C PHE A 111 10.89 -21.35 21.10
N SER A 112 11.07 -20.04 20.98
CA SER A 112 11.42 -19.17 22.09
C SER A 112 10.18 -18.78 22.90
N ASN A 113 9.09 -18.41 22.24
CA ASN A 113 7.85 -18.00 22.89
C ASN A 113 6.61 -18.41 22.09
N PHE A 114 5.50 -18.58 22.80
CA PHE A 114 4.17 -18.69 22.22
C PHE A 114 3.29 -17.54 22.71
N THR A 115 2.78 -16.70 21.82
CA THR A 115 2.02 -15.51 22.21
C THR A 115 0.57 -15.61 21.75
N ILE A 116 -0.37 -15.47 22.69
CA ILE A 116 -1.79 -15.31 22.38
C ILE A 116 -2.10 -13.83 22.28
N ILE A 117 -2.55 -13.39 21.11
CA ILE A 117 -2.90 -12.02 20.79
C ILE A 117 -4.42 -11.88 20.77
N SER A 118 -4.94 -10.80 21.35
CA SER A 118 -6.37 -10.50 21.27
C SER A 118 -6.70 -9.03 21.17
N ASN A 119 -7.88 -8.71 20.60
CA ASN A 119 -8.47 -7.37 20.63
C ASN A 119 -9.09 -7.02 22.00
N CYS A 120 -9.14 -7.96 22.94
CA CYS A 120 -9.60 -7.73 24.31
C CYS A 120 -8.55 -8.18 25.34
N SER A 121 -8.74 -7.74 26.57
CA SER A 121 -7.84 -8.08 27.68
C SER A 121 -7.93 -9.55 28.08
N PHE A 122 -6.86 -10.05 28.71
CA PHE A 122 -6.87 -11.33 29.40
C PHE A 122 -7.17 -11.09 30.88
N ARG A 123 -7.80 -12.06 31.53
CA ARG A 123 -8.02 -12.00 32.97
C ARG A 123 -6.67 -12.04 33.69
N ASP A 124 -6.37 -10.99 34.43
CA ASP A 124 -5.10 -10.81 35.14
C ASP A 124 -5.36 -10.60 36.64
N ASP A 125 -5.56 -11.73 37.34
CA ASP A 125 -5.79 -11.79 38.78
C ASP A 125 -5.20 -13.08 39.35
N ASP A 126 -5.08 -13.20 40.68
CA ASP A 126 -4.55 -14.42 41.33
C ASP A 126 -5.54 -15.61 41.31
N SER A 127 -6.59 -15.55 40.47
CA SER A 127 -7.59 -16.61 40.41
C SER A 127 -7.13 -17.79 39.56
N ALA A 128 -7.81 -18.94 39.70
CA ALA A 128 -7.61 -20.11 38.85
C ALA A 128 -8.12 -19.95 37.41
N LYS A 129 -8.69 -18.78 37.08
CA LYS A 129 -9.22 -18.45 35.76
C LYS A 129 -8.25 -17.59 34.94
N SER A 130 -7.17 -17.12 35.55
CA SER A 130 -6.19 -16.27 34.89
C SER A 130 -5.08 -17.10 34.24
N LEU A 131 -4.88 -16.88 32.93
CA LEU A 131 -3.76 -17.47 32.19
C LEU A 131 -2.42 -16.87 32.66
N THR A 132 -2.38 -15.58 32.93
CA THR A 132 -1.16 -14.89 33.41
C THR A 132 -0.74 -15.45 34.77
N ASN A 133 -1.68 -15.71 35.67
CA ASN A 133 -1.40 -16.36 36.96
C ASN A 133 -0.82 -17.76 36.80
N LEU A 134 -1.38 -18.59 35.90
CA LEU A 134 -0.84 -19.92 35.60
C LEU A 134 0.61 -19.85 35.13
N VAL A 135 0.90 -18.99 34.14
CA VAL A 135 2.24 -18.80 33.58
C VAL A 135 3.21 -18.30 34.65
N ASN A 136 2.79 -17.31 35.45
CA ASN A 136 3.61 -16.73 36.52
C ASN A 136 3.98 -17.79 37.57
N GLN A 137 3.04 -18.65 37.97
CA GLN A 137 3.32 -19.68 38.96
C GLN A 137 4.18 -20.80 38.41
N VAL A 138 3.93 -21.27 37.20
CA VAL A 138 4.76 -22.32 36.58
C VAL A 138 6.19 -21.84 36.32
N THR A 139 6.38 -20.55 36.09
CA THR A 139 7.70 -19.95 35.88
C THR A 139 8.48 -19.77 37.18
N ASN A 140 7.82 -19.30 38.26
CA ASN A 140 8.48 -18.92 39.50
C ASN A 140 8.49 -20.02 40.59
N THR A 141 7.70 -21.08 40.41
CA THR A 141 7.53 -22.11 41.44
C THR A 141 8.31 -23.38 41.07
N PRO A 142 9.24 -23.85 41.92
CA PRO A 142 10.07 -25.02 41.61
C PRO A 142 9.30 -26.34 41.72
N LEU A 143 8.28 -26.41 42.57
CA LEU A 143 7.49 -27.63 42.81
C LEU A 143 6.03 -27.44 42.37
N LEU A 144 5.52 -28.40 41.60
CA LEU A 144 4.12 -28.46 41.16
C LEU A 144 3.11 -28.50 42.32
N SER A 145 3.52 -28.94 43.51
CA SER A 145 2.69 -28.96 44.72
C SER A 145 2.33 -27.58 45.23
N ASP A 146 3.13 -26.57 44.90
CA ASP A 146 3.05 -25.25 45.52
C ASP A 146 2.18 -24.29 44.69
N ILE A 147 1.74 -24.73 43.50
CA ILE A 147 0.82 -23.99 42.63
C ILE A 147 -0.56 -23.89 43.30
N LYS A 148 -1.05 -22.67 43.48
CA LYS A 148 -2.34 -22.35 44.10
C LYS A 148 -3.09 -21.33 43.25
N PRO A 149 -4.41 -21.45 43.03
CA PRO A 149 -5.32 -22.42 43.65
C PRO A 149 -5.18 -23.83 43.06
N ARG A 150 -5.67 -24.85 43.79
CA ARG A 150 -5.62 -26.27 43.37
C ARG A 150 -6.21 -26.51 41.97
N ASP A 151 -7.13 -25.67 41.54
CA ASP A 151 -7.76 -25.79 40.22
C ASP A 151 -6.83 -25.44 39.05
N LEU A 152 -5.77 -24.64 39.28
CA LEU A 152 -4.70 -24.44 38.28
C LEU A 152 -3.93 -25.74 38.03
N ARG A 153 -3.61 -26.45 39.11
CA ARG A 153 -2.93 -27.75 39.01
C ARG A 153 -3.80 -28.77 38.28
N LYS A 154 -5.09 -28.85 38.63
CA LYS A 154 -6.04 -29.71 37.89
C LYS A 154 -6.06 -29.36 36.41
N TYR A 155 -5.98 -28.08 36.06
CA TYR A 155 -5.96 -27.67 34.67
C TYR A 155 -4.67 -28.09 33.95
N ILE A 156 -3.51 -28.10 34.61
CA ILE A 156 -2.28 -28.69 34.06
C ILE A 156 -2.48 -30.18 33.83
N ASP A 157 -3.05 -30.91 34.80
CA ASP A 157 -3.33 -32.34 34.66
C ASP A 157 -4.31 -32.61 33.49
N GLU A 158 -5.34 -31.76 33.32
CA GLU A 158 -6.27 -31.80 32.17
C GLU A 158 -5.53 -31.58 30.83
N LEU A 159 -4.55 -30.67 30.76
CA LEU A 159 -3.75 -30.44 29.55
C LEU A 159 -2.83 -31.62 29.23
N VAL A 160 -2.26 -32.26 30.26
CA VAL A 160 -1.42 -33.46 30.12
C VAL A 160 -2.26 -34.62 29.56
N GLU A 161 -3.45 -34.85 30.12
CA GLU A 161 -4.37 -35.89 29.67
C GLU A 161 -4.82 -35.66 28.21
N GLU A 162 -5.20 -34.44 27.84
CA GLU A 162 -5.70 -34.15 26.50
C GLU A 162 -4.61 -34.05 25.43
N SER A 163 -3.39 -33.70 25.81
CA SER A 163 -2.26 -33.65 24.86
C SER A 163 -1.58 -35.00 24.67
N GLU A 164 -1.80 -35.96 25.57
CA GLU A 164 -1.11 -37.26 25.62
C GLU A 164 0.43 -37.12 25.71
N LEU A 165 0.91 -36.01 26.26
CA LEU A 165 2.34 -35.65 26.34
C LEU A 165 2.86 -35.60 27.77
N SER A 166 4.18 -35.56 27.91
CA SER A 166 4.82 -35.52 29.23
C SER A 166 4.50 -34.22 29.97
N ILE A 167 4.41 -34.31 31.30
CA ILE A 167 4.21 -33.12 32.15
C ILE A 167 5.36 -32.10 31.98
N GLU A 168 6.58 -32.57 31.72
CA GLU A 168 7.76 -31.71 31.50
C GLU A 168 7.60 -30.86 30.23
N THR A 169 7.10 -31.43 29.15
CA THR A 169 6.80 -30.73 27.89
C THR A 169 5.70 -29.68 28.11
N VAL A 170 4.63 -30.03 28.83
CA VAL A 170 3.53 -29.11 29.14
C VAL A 170 4.03 -27.93 29.97
N LEU A 171 4.79 -28.18 31.05
CA LEU A 171 5.34 -27.11 31.88
C LEU A 171 6.32 -26.23 31.11
N THR A 172 7.18 -26.82 30.28
CA THR A 172 8.14 -26.08 29.44
C THR A 172 7.42 -25.17 28.46
N THR A 173 6.33 -25.66 27.85
CA THR A 173 5.48 -24.85 26.97
C THR A 173 4.83 -23.71 27.74
N ILE A 174 4.23 -23.97 28.91
CA ILE A 174 3.56 -22.94 29.73
C ILE A 174 4.54 -21.80 30.10
N LYS A 175 5.80 -22.11 30.41
CA LYS A 175 6.84 -21.10 30.70
C LYS A 175 7.13 -20.16 29.52
N LYS A 176 6.89 -20.62 28.29
CA LYS A 176 7.10 -19.85 27.05
C LYS A 176 5.89 -19.02 26.64
N ILE A 177 4.75 -19.16 27.33
CA ILE A 177 3.50 -18.51 26.94
C ILE A 177 3.48 -17.04 27.36
N LYS A 178 3.03 -16.19 26.42
CA LYS A 178 2.82 -14.75 26.61
C LYS A 178 1.43 -14.37 26.14
N THR A 179 0.92 -13.26 26.68
CA THR A 179 -0.33 -12.64 26.24
C THR A 179 -0.04 -11.24 25.72
N MET A 180 -0.76 -10.83 24.67
CA MET A 180 -0.63 -9.50 24.08
C MET A 180 -2.02 -8.96 23.73
N VAL A 181 -2.28 -7.72 24.15
CA VAL A 181 -3.51 -7.01 23.80
C VAL A 181 -3.22 -6.07 22.64
N GLY A 182 -3.94 -6.28 21.54
CA GLY A 182 -3.90 -5.45 20.35
C GLY A 182 -4.95 -4.34 20.35
N PRO A 183 -5.03 -3.57 19.26
CA PRO A 183 -6.13 -2.65 19.00
C PRO A 183 -7.51 -3.34 19.05
N GLY A 184 -8.58 -2.55 19.17
CA GLY A 184 -9.94 -3.04 19.03
C GLY A 184 -10.26 -3.44 17.59
N LEU A 185 -11.35 -4.18 17.40
CA LEU A 185 -11.78 -4.65 16.08
C LEU A 185 -12.04 -3.50 15.10
N ASP A 186 -12.63 -2.41 15.60
CA ASP A 186 -13.07 -1.28 14.75
C ASP A 186 -12.00 -0.20 14.55
N ASP A 187 -10.99 -0.13 15.43
CA ASP A 187 -9.99 0.95 15.43
C ASP A 187 -8.59 0.49 14.99
N ILE A 188 -8.40 -0.80 14.71
CA ILE A 188 -7.11 -1.39 14.35
C ILE A 188 -6.45 -0.67 13.15
N ASP A 189 -7.20 -0.43 12.08
CA ASP A 189 -6.66 0.23 10.87
C ASP A 189 -6.13 1.63 11.20
N ALA A 190 -6.91 2.42 11.96
CA ALA A 190 -6.56 3.80 12.30
C ALA A 190 -5.32 3.86 13.22
N LYS A 191 -5.25 2.95 14.20
CA LYS A 191 -4.08 2.84 15.10
C LYS A 191 -2.83 2.42 14.36
N ILE A 192 -2.89 1.43 13.48
CA ILE A 192 -1.72 1.03 12.69
C ILE A 192 -1.22 2.18 11.82
N ILE A 193 -2.12 2.88 11.13
CA ILE A 193 -1.75 3.99 10.25
C ILE A 193 -1.09 5.13 11.04
N ASN A 194 -1.71 5.58 12.14
CA ASN A 194 -1.25 6.76 12.87
C ASN A 194 -0.09 6.46 13.83
N ASP A 195 -0.19 5.37 14.58
CA ASP A 195 0.70 5.10 15.71
C ASP A 195 1.92 4.26 15.36
N HIS A 196 1.88 3.53 14.24
CA HIS A 196 2.94 2.61 13.82
C HIS A 196 3.52 3.02 12.47
N LEU A 197 2.73 2.95 11.39
CA LEU A 197 3.19 3.22 10.04
C LEU A 197 3.68 4.67 9.87
N GLY A 198 2.95 5.64 10.42
CA GLY A 198 3.35 7.06 10.38
C GLY A 198 4.65 7.38 11.14
N LYS A 199 5.08 6.51 12.06
CA LYS A 199 6.33 6.66 12.83
C LYS A 199 7.52 5.97 12.20
N VAL A 200 7.31 5.18 11.15
CA VAL A 200 8.40 4.58 10.36
C VAL A 200 9.18 5.71 9.69
N HIS A 201 10.52 5.69 9.81
CA HIS A 201 11.40 6.75 9.30
C HIS A 201 11.13 7.09 7.83
N GLN A 202 10.96 6.08 6.98
CA GLN A 202 10.67 6.21 5.54
C GLN A 202 9.29 6.85 5.26
N CYS A 203 8.37 6.77 6.22
CA CYS A 203 7.01 7.29 6.12
C CYS A 203 6.84 8.67 6.79
N ASN A 204 7.89 9.21 7.39
CA ASN A 204 7.82 10.46 8.14
C ASN A 204 7.44 11.63 7.20
N GLY A 205 6.45 12.42 7.59
CA GLY A 205 5.92 13.52 6.78
C GLY A 205 5.01 13.13 5.61
N ALA A 206 4.68 11.84 5.45
CA ALA A 206 3.70 11.40 4.46
C ALA A 206 2.27 11.87 4.83
N SER A 207 1.44 12.14 3.81
CA SER A 207 0.02 12.42 4.06
C SER A 207 -0.72 11.16 4.51
N ILE A 208 -1.79 11.33 5.27
CA ILE A 208 -2.57 10.21 5.79
C ILE A 208 -3.17 9.34 4.67
N GLU A 209 -3.51 9.93 3.53
CA GLU A 209 -4.00 9.21 2.35
C GLU A 209 -2.93 8.29 1.75
N LYS A 210 -1.67 8.72 1.71
CA LYS A 210 -0.57 7.86 1.28
C LYS A 210 -0.36 6.70 2.25
N LEU A 211 -0.40 6.98 3.56
CA LEU A 211 -0.29 5.93 4.58
C LEU A 211 -1.43 4.91 4.49
N ARG A 212 -2.67 5.35 4.20
CA ARG A 212 -3.81 4.45 3.92
C ARG A 212 -3.56 3.54 2.73
N VAL A 213 -3.00 4.05 1.64
CA VAL A 213 -2.66 3.25 0.45
C VAL A 213 -1.59 2.21 0.78
N ILE A 214 -0.52 2.60 1.48
CA ILE A 214 0.53 1.68 1.91
C ILE A 214 -0.05 0.59 2.81
N HIS A 215 -0.82 0.97 3.83
CA HIS A 215 -1.50 0.06 4.74
C HIS A 215 -2.37 -0.96 3.99
N ARG A 216 -3.18 -0.49 3.04
CA ARG A 216 -4.02 -1.37 2.22
C ARG A 216 -3.18 -2.39 1.42
N ARG A 217 -2.10 -1.96 0.78
CA ARG A 217 -1.22 -2.85 0.00
C ARG A 217 -0.51 -3.87 0.89
N LEU A 218 -0.16 -3.49 2.13
CA LEU A 218 0.36 -4.42 3.13
C LEU A 218 -0.69 -5.46 3.54
N CYS A 219 -1.94 -5.03 3.79
CA CYS A 219 -3.04 -5.96 4.09
C CYS A 219 -3.32 -6.91 2.92
N GLU A 220 -3.30 -6.43 1.68
CA GLU A 220 -3.43 -7.27 0.47
C GLU A 220 -2.29 -8.30 0.39
N LYS A 221 -1.05 -7.87 0.65
CA LYS A 221 0.10 -8.79 0.66
C LYS A 221 -0.03 -9.89 1.72
N VAL A 222 -0.45 -9.55 2.93
CA VAL A 222 -0.72 -10.51 4.00
C VAL A 222 -1.89 -11.43 3.63
N TYR A 223 -2.96 -10.89 3.07
CA TYR A 223 -4.11 -11.68 2.61
C TYR A 223 -3.68 -12.73 1.58
N PHE A 224 -2.85 -12.37 0.60
CA PHE A 224 -2.32 -13.33 -0.38
C PHE A 224 -1.43 -14.38 0.27
N ALA A 225 -0.59 -13.99 1.23
CA ALA A 225 0.23 -14.92 1.99
C ALA A 225 -0.62 -15.91 2.81
N SER A 226 -1.70 -15.45 3.45
CA SER A 226 -2.61 -16.31 4.22
C SER A 226 -3.47 -17.24 3.34
N SER A 227 -3.78 -16.86 2.11
CA SER A 227 -4.69 -17.60 1.22
C SER A 227 -4.02 -18.65 0.32
N ARG A 228 -2.71 -18.90 0.50
CA ARG A 228 -1.90 -19.75 -0.42
C ARG A 228 -1.97 -19.28 -1.88
N PHE A 229 -2.16 -17.98 -2.09
CA PHE A 229 -2.24 -17.42 -3.44
C PHE A 229 -0.87 -17.46 -4.12
N LEU A 230 -0.78 -18.15 -5.24
CA LEU A 230 0.40 -18.25 -6.09
C LEU A 230 0.06 -17.59 -7.43
N GLU A 231 0.69 -16.45 -7.72
CA GLU A 231 0.54 -15.77 -9.01
C GLU A 231 1.76 -16.10 -9.86
N ASN A 232 1.67 -17.16 -10.64
CA ASN A 232 2.85 -17.76 -11.26
C ASN A 232 2.48 -18.40 -12.60
N GLY A 233 2.12 -17.56 -13.59
CA GLY A 233 1.71 -18.02 -14.93
C GLY A 233 2.75 -18.86 -15.68
N ILE A 234 4.03 -18.75 -15.31
CA ILE A 234 5.11 -19.60 -15.82
C ILE A 234 5.01 -21.03 -15.26
N TYR A 235 4.54 -21.18 -14.02
CA TYR A 235 4.36 -22.49 -13.38
C TYR A 235 3.05 -23.14 -13.77
N ASP A 236 1.96 -22.37 -13.92
CA ASP A 236 0.72 -22.88 -14.51
C ASP A 236 1.01 -23.46 -15.91
N TYR A 237 1.87 -22.78 -16.67
CA TYR A 237 2.35 -23.25 -17.96
C TYR A 237 3.30 -24.45 -17.86
N ALA A 238 4.22 -24.48 -16.89
CA ALA A 238 5.14 -25.60 -16.68
C ALA A 238 4.43 -26.87 -16.18
N GLU A 239 3.42 -26.74 -15.31
CA GLU A 239 2.55 -27.82 -14.86
C GLU A 239 1.77 -28.39 -16.05
N LEU A 240 1.18 -27.51 -16.87
CA LEU A 240 0.49 -27.89 -18.10
C LEU A 240 1.41 -28.59 -19.10
N ALA A 241 2.66 -28.12 -19.25
CA ALA A 241 3.60 -28.60 -20.26
C ALA A 241 4.39 -29.84 -19.85
N THR A 242 4.71 -30.01 -18.55
CA THR A 242 5.66 -31.03 -18.08
C THR A 242 5.08 -32.00 -17.06
N GLY A 243 3.87 -31.73 -16.52
CA GLY A 243 3.22 -32.57 -15.50
C GLY A 243 3.99 -32.69 -14.19
N ARG A 244 5.04 -31.86 -13.98
CA ARG A 244 5.83 -31.83 -12.76
C ARG A 244 5.47 -30.60 -11.94
N ILE A 245 5.00 -30.87 -10.73
CA ILE A 245 4.74 -29.89 -9.68
C ILE A 245 6.09 -29.60 -9.00
N ASN A 246 6.54 -28.36 -9.01
CA ASN A 246 7.46 -27.84 -8.01
C ASN A 246 6.67 -26.91 -7.11
N SER A 247 6.93 -26.77 -5.82
CA SER A 247 7.61 -27.62 -4.84
C SER A 247 7.10 -27.07 -3.49
N VAL A 248 7.00 -27.88 -2.44
CA VAL A 248 6.54 -27.42 -1.10
C VAL A 248 7.24 -26.11 -0.65
N ALA A 249 8.47 -25.88 -1.10
CA ALA A 249 9.25 -24.66 -0.85
C ALA A 249 8.60 -23.38 -1.42
N GLU A 250 7.96 -23.43 -2.58
CA GLU A 250 7.30 -22.26 -3.19
C GLU A 250 6.03 -21.88 -2.45
N GLU A 251 5.22 -22.87 -2.04
CA GLU A 251 4.05 -22.62 -1.20
C GLU A 251 4.44 -21.98 0.13
N ILE A 252 5.53 -22.46 0.74
CA ILE A 252 6.07 -21.87 1.97
C ILE A 252 6.57 -20.44 1.70
N ASN A 253 7.21 -20.18 0.56
CA ASN A 253 7.70 -18.84 0.21
C ASN A 253 6.55 -17.87 -0.10
N ALA A 254 5.44 -18.33 -0.66
CA ALA A 254 4.25 -17.50 -0.88
C ALA A 254 3.64 -16.97 0.43
N LYS A 255 3.76 -17.76 1.52
CA LYS A 255 3.34 -17.38 2.87
C LYS A 255 4.26 -16.39 3.58
N ARG A 256 5.44 -16.12 3.02
CA ARG A 256 6.53 -15.38 3.67
C ARG A 256 6.41 -13.87 3.48
N ILE A 257 6.57 -13.14 4.58
CA ILE A 257 6.68 -11.68 4.62
C ILE A 257 8.05 -11.32 5.18
N THR A 258 8.85 -10.55 4.43
CA THR A 258 10.21 -10.15 4.81
C THR A 258 10.30 -8.63 4.95
N LYS A 259 11.34 -8.14 5.65
CA LYS A 259 11.65 -6.70 5.73
C LYS A 259 11.77 -6.05 4.35
N LEU A 260 12.40 -6.75 3.39
CA LEU A 260 12.54 -6.29 2.01
C LEU A 260 11.20 -6.18 1.28
N ALA A 261 10.24 -7.08 1.55
CA ALA A 261 8.91 -7.01 0.96
C ALA A 261 8.14 -5.78 1.47
N VAL A 262 8.23 -5.48 2.76
CA VAL A 262 7.65 -4.28 3.36
C VAL A 262 8.31 -3.02 2.79
N ASP A 263 9.64 -2.99 2.72
CA ASP A 263 10.38 -1.86 2.14
C ASP A 263 9.97 -1.58 0.70
N ARG A 264 9.89 -2.60 -0.17
CA ARG A 264 9.44 -2.43 -1.55
C ARG A 264 8.05 -1.79 -1.64
N ILE A 265 7.09 -2.27 -0.85
CA ILE A 265 5.74 -1.69 -0.83
C ILE A 265 5.80 -0.23 -0.37
N VAL A 266 6.58 0.08 0.66
CA VAL A 266 6.76 1.46 1.12
C VAL A 266 7.38 2.33 0.02
N GLN A 267 8.52 1.94 -0.54
CA GLN A 267 9.27 2.68 -1.56
C GLN A 267 8.45 2.88 -2.85
N GLU A 268 7.74 1.87 -3.35
CA GLU A 268 6.91 2.00 -4.55
C GLU A 268 5.84 3.08 -4.40
N ASN A 269 5.28 3.28 -3.20
CA ASN A 269 4.25 4.28 -2.97
C ASN A 269 4.82 5.68 -2.66
N PHE A 270 6.10 5.78 -2.29
CA PHE A 270 6.80 7.06 -2.17
C PHE A 270 7.40 7.53 -3.49
N ASN A 271 7.90 6.60 -4.31
CA ASN A 271 8.49 6.87 -5.62
C ASN A 271 7.45 6.98 -6.73
N LYS A 272 6.20 6.58 -6.50
CA LYS A 272 5.08 6.91 -7.41
C LYS A 272 4.83 8.41 -7.37
N ASN A 273 5.24 9.07 -8.45
CA ASN A 273 5.10 10.51 -8.65
C ASN A 273 3.66 10.95 -8.37
N LEU A 274 3.51 11.97 -7.52
CA LEU A 274 2.23 12.62 -7.26
C LEU A 274 1.81 13.35 -8.53
N PHE A 275 0.92 12.76 -9.31
CA PHE A 275 0.34 13.42 -10.47
C PHE A 275 -0.43 14.67 -10.05
N LEU A 276 -0.14 15.80 -10.71
CA LEU A 276 -0.92 17.03 -10.54
C LEU A 276 -2.36 16.80 -11.02
N SER A 277 -3.29 16.51 -10.11
CA SER A 277 -4.70 16.19 -10.42
C SER A 277 -5.27 17.11 -11.50
N SER A 278 -5.73 16.53 -12.62
CA SER A 278 -6.47 17.24 -13.66
C SER A 278 -7.96 16.88 -13.58
N ARG A 279 -8.84 17.84 -13.90
CA ARG A 279 -10.29 17.60 -14.08
C ARG A 279 -10.64 17.11 -15.49
N SER A 280 -9.65 17.03 -16.38
CA SER A 280 -9.83 16.52 -17.74
C SER A 280 -9.54 15.02 -17.77
N ASP A 281 -10.44 14.25 -18.39
CA ASP A 281 -10.14 12.88 -18.79
C ASP A 281 -8.84 12.85 -19.59
N ALA A 282 -8.03 11.79 -19.41
CA ALA A 282 -6.75 11.64 -20.08
C ALA A 282 -6.98 11.67 -21.59
N ALA A 283 -6.63 12.79 -22.23
CA ALA A 283 -6.69 12.91 -23.68
C ALA A 283 -5.57 12.07 -24.30
N ASP A 284 -5.88 11.41 -25.40
CA ASP A 284 -4.92 10.64 -26.20
C ASP A 284 -3.76 11.53 -26.67
N ILE A 285 -2.60 10.90 -26.89
CA ILE A 285 -1.45 11.53 -27.53
C ILE A 285 -1.79 11.69 -29.01
N THR A 286 -1.99 12.93 -29.45
CA THR A 286 -2.35 13.25 -30.83
C THR A 286 -1.19 13.92 -31.56
N ILE A 287 -0.93 13.48 -32.78
CA ILE A 287 -0.01 14.14 -33.72
C ILE A 287 -0.78 15.27 -34.41
N ALA A 288 -0.20 16.46 -34.46
CA ALA A 288 -0.83 17.55 -35.17
C ALA A 288 -0.70 17.39 -36.69
N LYS A 289 -1.80 17.55 -37.42
CA LYS A 289 -1.83 17.39 -38.90
C LYS A 289 -1.21 18.56 -39.67
N SER A 290 -1.01 19.72 -39.03
CA SER A 290 -0.47 20.94 -39.65
C SER A 290 0.28 21.76 -38.61
N ASN A 291 1.36 22.41 -39.04
CA ASN A 291 2.21 23.33 -38.25
C ASN A 291 1.93 24.81 -38.54
N GLN A 292 1.00 25.12 -39.46
CA GLN A 292 0.75 26.50 -39.92
C GLN A 292 0.36 27.44 -38.78
N LEU A 293 -0.37 26.92 -37.79
CA LEU A 293 -0.85 27.67 -36.66
C LEU A 293 0.27 28.00 -35.65
N LEU A 294 1.22 27.07 -35.45
CA LEU A 294 2.45 27.32 -34.70
C LEU A 294 3.25 28.46 -35.35
N LYS A 295 3.61 28.29 -36.63
CA LYS A 295 4.45 29.24 -37.36
C LYS A 295 3.84 30.65 -37.32
N ARG A 296 2.54 30.76 -37.59
CA ARG A 296 1.84 32.05 -37.56
C ARG A 296 1.85 32.73 -36.20
N LYS A 297 1.60 31.98 -35.11
CA LYS A 297 1.59 32.55 -33.75
C LYS A 297 2.96 33.04 -33.33
N MET A 298 4.01 32.31 -33.69
CA MET A 298 5.38 32.71 -33.39
C MET A 298 5.83 33.89 -34.24
N SER A 299 5.53 33.91 -35.55
CA SER A 299 5.79 35.06 -36.41
C SER A 299 5.05 36.32 -35.95
N SER A 300 3.81 36.18 -35.47
CA SER A 300 3.04 37.30 -34.90
C SER A 300 3.65 37.82 -33.59
N GLY A 301 4.47 37.01 -32.92
CA GLY A 301 5.26 37.37 -31.75
C GLY A 301 6.60 38.03 -32.09
N PHE A 302 6.90 38.24 -33.38
CA PHE A 302 8.20 38.72 -33.87
C PHE A 302 9.36 37.82 -33.43
N ILE A 303 9.15 36.51 -33.47
CA ILE A 303 10.20 35.51 -33.28
C ILE A 303 10.88 35.26 -34.63
N ASP A 304 12.21 35.07 -34.60
CA ASP A 304 13.01 34.88 -35.80
C ASP A 304 12.64 33.58 -36.53
N PHE A 305 12.72 33.62 -37.86
CA PHE A 305 12.34 32.49 -38.71
C PHE A 305 13.12 31.20 -38.38
N GLU A 306 14.41 31.33 -38.08
CA GLU A 306 15.29 30.21 -37.72
C GLU A 306 14.83 29.53 -36.41
N GLU A 307 14.44 30.31 -35.40
CA GLU A 307 13.91 29.78 -34.14
C GLU A 307 12.55 29.10 -34.32
N ILE A 308 11.73 29.59 -35.26
CA ILE A 308 10.44 28.99 -35.60
C ILE A 308 10.63 27.61 -36.25
N GLU A 309 11.57 27.47 -37.18
CA GLU A 309 11.86 26.17 -37.80
C GLU A 309 12.41 25.17 -36.77
N ILE A 310 13.37 25.60 -35.92
CA ILE A 310 13.88 24.74 -34.83
C ILE A 310 12.75 24.31 -33.89
N MET A 311 11.80 25.20 -33.56
CA MET A 311 10.67 24.85 -32.70
C MET A 311 9.72 23.84 -33.37
N ASP A 312 9.55 23.90 -34.69
CA ASP A 312 8.71 22.95 -35.43
C ASP A 312 9.36 21.56 -35.54
N ASP A 313 10.68 21.51 -35.71
CA ASP A 313 11.45 20.26 -35.65
C ASP A 313 11.31 19.63 -34.26
N LEU A 314 11.58 20.40 -33.19
CA LEU A 314 11.44 19.92 -31.81
C LEU A 314 10.00 19.52 -31.45
N ARG A 315 8.99 20.19 -32.02
CA ARG A 315 7.58 19.79 -31.86
C ARG A 315 7.39 18.38 -32.40
N THR A 316 7.89 18.11 -33.60
CA THR A 316 7.76 16.80 -34.25
C THR A 316 8.49 15.73 -33.44
N ASP A 317 9.72 16.01 -33.01
CA ASP A 317 10.49 15.11 -32.15
C ASP A 317 9.78 14.80 -30.82
N ALA A 318 9.11 15.79 -30.22
CA ALA A 318 8.34 15.58 -29.00
C ALA A 318 7.10 14.72 -29.24
N GLU A 319 6.34 14.95 -30.32
CA GLU A 319 5.20 14.12 -30.70
C GLU A 319 5.62 12.65 -30.91
N ASP A 320 6.71 12.43 -31.66
CA ASP A 320 7.26 11.10 -31.93
C ASP A 320 7.81 10.42 -30.67
N TYR A 321 8.48 11.19 -29.80
CA TYR A 321 9.00 10.69 -28.52
C TYR A 321 7.85 10.16 -27.65
N PHE A 322 6.79 10.96 -27.47
CA PHE A 322 5.68 10.55 -26.61
C PHE A 322 4.88 9.41 -27.20
N LEU A 323 4.65 9.40 -28.53
CA LEU A 323 3.93 8.33 -29.20
C LEU A 323 4.70 7.00 -29.15
N THR A 324 6.00 7.02 -29.49
CA THR A 324 6.85 5.82 -29.50
C THR A 324 6.93 5.18 -28.13
N ASN A 325 7.10 5.99 -27.09
CA ASN A 325 7.16 5.50 -25.71
C ASN A 325 5.79 5.04 -25.19
N SER A 326 4.68 5.63 -25.65
CA SER A 326 3.34 5.15 -25.34
C SER A 326 3.07 3.74 -25.87
N ILE A 327 3.61 3.40 -27.04
CA ILE A 327 3.45 2.06 -27.64
C ILE A 327 4.29 1.02 -26.88
N LYS A 328 5.45 1.43 -26.34
CA LYS A 328 6.37 0.55 -25.60
C LYS A 328 5.99 0.36 -24.13
N ALA A 329 5.10 1.18 -23.58
CA ALA A 329 4.75 1.15 -22.16
C ALA A 329 3.92 -0.09 -21.79
N GLU A 330 4.32 -0.81 -20.74
CA GLU A 330 3.57 -1.95 -20.19
C GLU A 330 2.20 -1.52 -19.63
N ASN A 331 2.12 -0.31 -19.06
CA ASN A 331 0.90 0.29 -18.55
C ASN A 331 0.60 1.63 -19.24
N GLN A 332 -0.18 1.56 -20.33
CA GLN A 332 -0.52 2.73 -21.14
C GLN A 332 -1.25 3.83 -20.34
N GLN A 333 -2.10 3.47 -19.37
CA GLN A 333 -2.85 4.46 -18.59
C GLN A 333 -1.94 5.27 -17.66
N GLU A 334 -0.92 4.64 -17.08
CA GLU A 334 0.05 5.30 -16.23
C GLU A 334 0.91 6.26 -17.06
N TYR A 335 1.43 5.80 -18.19
CA TYR A 335 2.20 6.63 -19.11
C TYR A 335 1.42 7.86 -19.61
N LEU A 336 0.13 7.70 -19.92
CA LEU A 336 -0.72 8.85 -20.29
C LEU A 336 -0.82 9.88 -19.15
N ARG A 337 -0.82 9.45 -17.89
CA ARG A 337 -0.81 10.38 -16.75
C ARG A 337 0.53 11.11 -16.62
N GLU A 338 1.64 10.44 -16.88
CA GLU A 338 2.98 11.04 -16.94
C GLU A 338 3.05 12.12 -18.02
N PHE A 339 2.62 11.78 -19.23
CA PHE A 339 2.52 12.73 -20.33
C PHE A 339 1.68 13.97 -19.97
N GLN A 340 0.49 13.77 -19.39
CA GLN A 340 -0.38 14.87 -18.98
C GLN A 340 0.25 15.75 -17.88
N GLN A 341 1.00 15.15 -16.95
CA GLN A 341 1.75 15.91 -15.94
C GLN A 341 2.84 16.76 -16.58
N ILE A 342 3.66 16.19 -17.48
CA ILE A 342 4.71 16.92 -18.19
C ILE A 342 4.10 18.08 -18.97
N LYS A 343 3.04 17.80 -19.76
CA LYS A 343 2.31 18.80 -20.55
C LYS A 343 1.80 19.95 -19.68
N LYS A 344 1.29 19.65 -18.48
CA LYS A 344 0.81 20.65 -17.52
C LYS A 344 1.94 21.49 -16.93
N ILE A 345 3.10 20.88 -16.62
CA ILE A 345 4.27 21.61 -16.14
C ILE A 345 4.75 22.60 -17.21
N VAL A 346 4.90 22.13 -18.46
CA VAL A 346 5.31 22.98 -19.60
C VAL A 346 4.32 24.11 -19.84
N LEU A 347 3.02 23.81 -19.79
CA LEU A 347 1.96 24.82 -19.91
C LEU A 347 2.06 25.87 -18.80
N ASN A 348 2.27 25.45 -17.55
CA ASN A 348 2.40 26.39 -16.43
C ASN A 348 3.61 27.31 -16.60
N GLN A 349 4.78 26.76 -16.97
CA GLN A 349 5.97 27.59 -17.25
C GLN A 349 5.73 28.58 -18.40
N SER A 350 5.02 28.15 -19.45
CA SER A 350 4.66 29.00 -20.58
C SER A 350 3.71 30.14 -20.20
N ILE A 351 2.70 29.85 -19.37
CA ILE A 351 1.74 30.87 -18.89
C ILE A 351 2.45 31.87 -17.97
N GLU A 352 3.30 31.39 -17.05
CA GLU A 352 4.05 32.27 -16.16
C GLU A 352 5.04 33.17 -16.94
N ALA A 353 5.73 32.63 -17.93
CA ALA A 353 6.61 33.42 -18.82
C ALA A 353 5.81 34.50 -19.56
N LYS A 354 4.66 34.14 -20.13
CA LYS A 354 3.75 35.10 -20.77
C LYS A 354 3.33 36.20 -19.81
N SER A 355 2.92 35.85 -18.59
CA SER A 355 2.46 36.84 -17.60
C SER A 355 3.55 37.85 -17.23
N ARG A 356 4.83 37.45 -17.25
CA ARG A 356 5.96 38.32 -16.92
C ARG A 356 6.40 39.19 -18.10
N CYS A 357 6.30 38.68 -19.32
CA CYS A 357 6.81 39.36 -20.51
C CYS A 357 5.75 40.17 -21.26
N LYS A 358 4.46 39.92 -21.01
CA LYS A 358 3.36 40.57 -21.74
C LYS A 358 3.44 42.10 -21.61
N LYS A 359 3.57 42.76 -22.75
CA LYS A 359 3.53 44.22 -22.90
C LYS A 359 2.31 44.62 -23.75
N GLU A 360 1.69 45.76 -23.46
CA GLU A 360 0.49 46.20 -24.19
C GLU A 360 0.83 46.75 -25.57
N ASP A 361 1.89 47.54 -25.69
CA ASP A 361 2.17 48.29 -26.94
C ASP A 361 3.44 47.84 -27.67
N SER A 362 4.04 46.71 -27.26
CA SER A 362 5.24 46.17 -27.90
C SER A 362 5.16 44.66 -28.08
N PRO A 363 5.83 44.12 -29.11
CA PRO A 363 5.99 42.68 -29.23
C PRO A 363 6.77 42.13 -28.03
N TYR A 364 6.41 40.94 -27.59
CA TYR A 364 7.01 40.26 -26.44
C TYR A 364 7.29 38.78 -26.71
N GLY A 365 7.13 38.31 -27.95
CA GLY A 365 7.22 36.88 -28.28
C GLY A 365 8.62 36.32 -28.11
N ALA A 366 9.66 37.01 -28.61
CA ALA A 366 11.06 36.60 -28.46
C ALA A 366 11.50 36.56 -26.98
N GLU A 367 11.20 37.62 -26.21
CA GLU A 367 11.51 37.68 -24.78
C GLU A 367 10.77 36.59 -23.98
N MET A 368 9.50 36.34 -24.32
CA MET A 368 8.73 35.24 -23.74
C MET A 368 9.36 33.88 -24.07
N LEU A 369 9.81 33.66 -25.31
CA LEU A 369 10.42 32.40 -25.72
C LEU A 369 11.70 32.12 -24.90
N HIS A 370 12.62 33.08 -24.80
CA HIS A 370 13.82 32.93 -23.97
C HIS A 370 13.47 32.69 -22.49
N SER A 371 12.47 33.40 -21.95
CA SER A 371 12.02 33.15 -20.59
C SER A 371 11.47 31.74 -20.38
N VAL A 372 10.75 31.19 -21.38
CA VAL A 372 10.30 29.79 -21.34
C VAL A 372 11.49 28.83 -21.38
N GLU A 373 12.47 29.09 -22.25
CA GLU A 373 13.66 28.24 -22.36
C GLU A 373 14.46 28.16 -21.06
N ASP A 374 14.74 29.29 -20.42
CA ASP A 374 15.47 29.32 -19.16
C ASP A 374 14.74 28.55 -18.06
N ARG A 375 13.42 28.76 -17.95
CA ARG A 375 12.56 28.03 -17.00
C ARG A 375 12.53 26.53 -17.27
N LEU A 376 12.47 26.11 -18.52
CA LEU A 376 12.47 24.69 -18.87
C LEU A 376 13.83 24.04 -18.62
N ARG A 377 14.95 24.75 -18.82
CA ARG A 377 16.28 24.26 -18.40
C ARG A 377 16.35 24.07 -16.89
N GLU A 378 15.84 25.03 -16.10
CA GLU A 378 15.75 24.89 -14.65
C GLU A 378 14.87 23.70 -14.23
N VAL A 379 13.75 23.47 -14.91
CA VAL A 379 12.88 22.30 -14.64
C VAL A 379 13.62 21.00 -14.94
N ALA A 380 14.32 20.90 -16.06
CA ALA A 380 15.08 19.70 -16.43
C ALA A 380 16.19 19.38 -15.41
N ILE A 381 16.84 20.40 -14.83
CA ILE A 381 17.94 20.24 -13.87
C ILE A 381 17.44 20.03 -12.43
N ASN A 382 16.54 20.89 -11.96
CA ASN A 382 16.15 20.95 -10.54
C ASN A 382 14.91 20.11 -10.22
N ARG A 383 14.11 19.74 -11.24
CA ARG A 383 12.84 19.02 -11.09
C ARG A 383 12.76 17.80 -12.00
N THR A 384 13.90 17.15 -12.25
CA THR A 384 14.05 16.03 -13.19
C THR A 384 13.04 14.90 -12.92
N LYS A 385 12.75 14.61 -11.65
CA LYS A 385 11.76 13.60 -11.25
C LYS A 385 10.31 13.97 -11.59
N ASP A 386 9.95 15.26 -11.50
CA ASP A 386 8.60 15.74 -11.80
C ASP A 386 8.27 15.67 -13.30
N VAL A 387 9.31 15.62 -14.14
CA VAL A 387 9.21 15.48 -15.60
C VAL A 387 9.71 14.13 -16.10
N PHE A 388 9.83 13.13 -15.23
CA PHE A 388 10.17 11.75 -15.60
C PHE A 388 11.47 11.65 -16.43
N GLU A 389 12.47 12.47 -16.06
CA GLU A 389 13.77 12.52 -16.74
C GLU A 389 13.68 12.91 -18.23
N CYS A 390 12.57 13.56 -18.62
CA CYS A 390 12.37 14.05 -19.97
C CYS A 390 13.44 15.11 -20.33
N PRO A 391 14.15 14.96 -21.46
CA PRO A 391 15.17 15.91 -21.90
C PRO A 391 14.60 17.31 -22.15
N TYR A 392 15.42 18.33 -21.95
CA TYR A 392 15.04 19.73 -22.17
C TYR A 392 14.49 19.99 -23.58
N GLU A 393 15.08 19.37 -24.59
CA GLU A 393 14.71 19.51 -26.01
C GLU A 393 13.27 19.04 -26.24
N ILE A 394 12.87 17.94 -25.61
CA ILE A 394 11.51 17.39 -25.68
C ILE A 394 10.52 18.28 -24.91
N LEU A 395 10.92 18.80 -23.74
CA LEU A 395 10.11 19.78 -22.99
C LEU A 395 9.90 21.06 -23.81
N LYS A 396 10.92 21.53 -24.53
CA LYS A 396 10.83 22.67 -25.44
C LYS A 396 9.90 22.35 -26.62
N GLY A 397 10.01 21.16 -27.21
CA GLY A 397 9.10 20.69 -28.25
C GLY A 397 7.63 20.67 -27.84
N LEU A 398 7.32 20.33 -26.58
CA LEU A 398 5.95 20.42 -26.05
C LEU A 398 5.40 21.85 -26.02
N VAL A 399 6.23 22.88 -25.96
CA VAL A 399 5.79 24.27 -26.13
C VAL A 399 5.25 24.48 -27.53
N GLY A 400 5.91 23.91 -28.55
CA GLY A 400 5.44 23.89 -29.93
C GLY A 400 4.09 23.18 -30.07
N VAL A 401 3.95 22.00 -29.46
CA VAL A 401 2.67 21.24 -29.43
C VAL A 401 1.55 22.07 -28.81
N LEU A 402 1.77 22.63 -27.62
CA LEU A 402 0.80 23.46 -26.91
C LEU A 402 0.45 24.76 -27.65
N THR A 403 1.41 25.32 -28.39
CA THR A 403 1.17 26.50 -29.24
C THR A 403 0.27 26.14 -30.40
N ASN A 404 0.48 24.97 -31.01
CA ASN A 404 -0.36 24.45 -32.07
C ASN A 404 -1.79 24.14 -31.56
N GLU A 405 -1.94 23.65 -30.33
CA GLU A 405 -3.23 23.40 -29.67
C GLU A 405 -3.95 24.68 -29.14
N CYS A 406 -3.46 25.89 -29.46
CA CYS A 406 -3.98 27.15 -28.92
C CYS A 406 -3.93 27.28 -27.39
N LYS A 407 -3.10 26.51 -26.70
CA LYS A 407 -2.90 26.65 -25.24
C LYS A 407 -1.83 27.68 -24.90
N VAL A 408 -0.87 27.88 -25.78
CA VAL A 408 0.20 28.89 -25.68
C VAL A 408 0.14 29.83 -26.88
N ALA A 409 0.44 31.10 -26.66
CA ALA A 409 0.53 32.11 -27.70
C ALA A 409 1.54 33.21 -27.33
N PHE A 410 2.43 33.53 -28.27
CA PHE A 410 3.55 34.47 -28.13
C PHE A 410 3.20 35.92 -28.50
N SER A 411 1.95 36.18 -28.86
CA SER A 411 1.44 37.51 -29.19
C SER A 411 0.03 37.72 -28.65
N LYS A 412 -0.48 38.95 -28.78
CA LYS A 412 -1.91 39.23 -28.58
C LYS A 412 -2.72 38.42 -29.61
N GLU A 413 -3.87 37.92 -29.17
CA GLU A 413 -4.79 37.20 -30.04
C GLU A 413 -5.42 38.19 -31.05
N PRO A 414 -5.43 37.86 -32.35
CA PRO A 414 -6.05 38.71 -33.36
C PRO A 414 -7.57 38.77 -33.19
N THR A 415 -8.18 39.88 -33.61
CA THR A 415 -9.64 40.01 -33.69
C THR A 415 -10.24 38.89 -34.53
N GLY A 416 -11.16 38.12 -33.95
CA GLY A 416 -11.76 36.92 -34.59
C GLY A 416 -11.12 35.59 -34.19
N GLY A 417 -10.03 35.60 -33.42
CA GLY A 417 -9.37 34.41 -32.89
C GLY A 417 -8.40 33.74 -33.87
N TRP A 418 -7.59 32.82 -33.37
CA TRP A 418 -6.54 32.19 -34.17
C TRP A 418 -7.06 31.19 -35.23
N LEU A 419 -8.15 30.48 -34.94
CA LEU A 419 -8.69 29.41 -35.81
C LEU A 419 -9.48 29.95 -37.02
N ASN A 420 -10.24 31.04 -36.85
CA ASN A 420 -11.04 31.63 -37.93
C ASN A 420 -10.21 32.33 -39.01
N ASN A 421 -8.93 32.55 -38.73
CA ASN A 421 -8.02 33.23 -39.63
C ASN A 421 -7.12 32.26 -40.41
N VAL A 422 -7.13 30.95 -40.11
CA VAL A 422 -6.20 29.96 -40.70
C VAL A 422 -6.39 29.79 -42.22
N ASP A 423 -7.59 30.02 -42.75
CA ASP A 423 -7.92 29.88 -44.18
C ASP A 423 -7.77 31.18 -45.00
N VAL A 424 -7.30 32.27 -44.40
CA VAL A 424 -7.10 33.55 -45.09
C VAL A 424 -5.61 33.78 -45.26
N ILE A 425 -4.99 33.07 -46.21
CA ILE A 425 -3.86 33.45 -47.08
C ILE A 425 -3.57 32.23 -47.96
N ASN A 426 -4.06 32.30 -49.20
CA ASN A 426 -3.32 31.86 -50.39
C ASN A 426 -3.01 33.13 -51.19
#